data_AF-A0A263HH16-F1
#
_entry.id   AF-A0A263HH16-F1
#
_cell.length_a   1.000
_cell.length_b   1.000
_cell.length_c   1.000
_cell.angle_alpha   90.00
_cell.angle_beta   90.00
_cell.angle_gamma   90.00
#
_symmetry.space_group_name_H-M   'P 1'
#
loop_
_entity.id
_entity.type
_entity.pdbx_description
1 polymer ?
#
loop_
_entity_poly.entity_id
_entity_poly.type
_entity_poly.pdbx_seq_one_letter_code
_entity_poly.pdbx_strand_id
1 'polypeptide(L)'
;MKKYWLIVLVFFSVFVHAGWFNSQVPFLKAEDAFVFSAQQHVNSTTQEKSVNLHWDIAEGYYLYQKELRVVGTQTEIAPLSFPPAEEHQDEFFGRVLIYREQLDLPLSLRNANSNTQLEVIYQGCTTGFCYPPETKTLSLANLPIKTINDASINTQSAVKNFSVFNLSSTDPNSLTSALSESRFSALWFFVLGLGLAFTPCVLPMLPLLSAIVIGQGRRPNMARALGLSFTYVQGMALTYTLLGLVVAMIGLPFQVALQSPYVLIGLSVIFTLLALSMFGVFSIQLPGTWQTKLTLISQGQKGGVFSGVFVLGMVAGLIASPCTSAPLSATLLYVAQSGDLIFGALTLYLLALGMGGPLIFITLFGNKILPTSSAWTEKVKTAFGFVMLALPVFLLSRVLPEVWGARMWAMLGVAFCLWAALQIPAKGIAHALRIGFFFAAFILVKPLQDWVWQDDAIQEAQNAVVFQKIRSEAELNQALMNNPKAVAMLDLYADWCVACKEFEKYTFNTPKMRSDFEHILLLQVDMTKNSAENAALMKKFQIVGLPSILFFNQQGEEIQGSRVSGFMDQAQFSAWIKEKVLR
;
A
#
# COMPACT_ATOMS: atom_id res chain seq x y z
N MET A 1 11.12 25.13 -55.85
CA MET A 1 11.79 23.87 -55.46
C MET A 1 12.97 24.01 -54.49
N LYS A 2 13.50 25.21 -54.19
CA LYS A 2 14.62 25.39 -53.22
C LYS A 2 14.23 25.51 -51.74
N LYS A 3 12.95 25.76 -51.40
CA LYS A 3 12.51 25.94 -49.99
C LYS A 3 12.20 24.65 -49.24
N TYR A 4 11.96 23.53 -49.93
CA TYR A 4 11.65 22.25 -49.28
C TYR A 4 12.89 21.42 -48.94
N TRP A 5 14.04 21.68 -49.58
CA TRP A 5 15.27 20.93 -49.35
C TRP A 5 15.96 21.31 -48.02
N LEU A 6 15.72 22.53 -47.53
CA LEU A 6 16.27 23.02 -46.26
C LEU A 6 15.55 22.44 -45.03
N ILE A 7 14.28 22.05 -45.18
CA ILE A 7 13.48 21.44 -44.09
C ILE A 7 13.84 19.95 -43.93
N VAL A 8 14.20 19.25 -45.02
CA VAL A 8 14.64 17.85 -44.97
C VAL A 8 16.04 17.71 -44.35
N LEU A 9 16.92 18.70 -44.54
CA LEU A 9 18.28 18.69 -43.99
C LEU A 9 18.34 19.03 -42.48
N VAL A 10 17.36 19.79 -41.96
CA VAL A 10 17.24 20.07 -40.51
C VAL A 10 16.60 18.90 -39.76
N PHE A 11 15.80 18.06 -40.42
CA PHE A 11 15.18 16.89 -39.80
C PHE A 11 16.14 15.68 -39.68
N PHE A 12 17.24 15.65 -40.43
CA PHE A 12 18.18 14.53 -40.44
C PHE A 12 19.37 14.69 -39.47
N SER A 13 19.54 15.86 -38.84
CA SER A 13 20.66 16.13 -37.93
C SER A 13 20.39 15.87 -36.45
N VAL A 14 19.24 15.28 -36.08
CA VAL A 14 18.88 15.03 -34.66
C VAL A 14 19.12 13.57 -34.22
N PHE A 15 19.57 12.68 -35.10
CA PHE A 15 19.94 11.30 -34.72
C PHE A 15 21.44 11.04 -34.85
N VAL A 16 22.22 11.66 -33.97
CA VAL A 16 23.57 11.20 -33.62
C VAL A 16 23.65 11.09 -32.11
N HIS A 17 23.29 9.92 -31.56
CA HIS A 17 23.69 9.54 -30.21
C HIS A 17 25.01 8.78 -30.34
N ALA A 18 26.11 9.47 -30.01
CA ALA A 18 27.43 8.87 -29.88
C ALA A 18 27.45 7.98 -28.63
N GLY A 19 27.25 6.67 -28.81
CA GLY A 19 27.45 5.65 -27.77
C GLY A 19 28.91 5.22 -27.67
N TRP A 20 29.83 6.15 -27.39
CA TRP A 20 31.29 5.88 -27.41
C TRP A 20 31.98 5.87 -26.04
N PHE A 21 31.21 5.88 -24.96
CA PHE A 21 31.70 5.65 -23.60
C PHE A 21 30.69 4.80 -22.81
N ASN A 22 30.65 3.49 -23.08
CA ASN A 22 30.06 2.51 -22.15
C ASN A 22 31.17 1.58 -21.66
N SER A 23 32.18 2.17 -21.04
CA SER A 23 33.05 1.42 -20.12
C SER A 23 32.26 1.25 -18.84
N GLN A 24 31.66 0.08 -18.62
CA GLN A 24 31.00 -0.25 -17.36
C GLN A 24 32.03 -0.16 -16.24
N VAL A 25 31.97 0.92 -15.48
CA VAL A 25 32.72 1.07 -14.25
C VAL A 25 32.22 -0.03 -13.31
N PRO A 26 33.12 -0.84 -12.69
CA PRO A 26 32.69 -1.87 -11.75
C PRO A 26 31.82 -1.24 -10.65
N PHE A 27 30.67 -1.85 -10.36
CA PHE A 27 29.76 -1.36 -9.33
C PHE A 27 30.49 -1.27 -7.99
N LEU A 28 30.35 -0.12 -7.32
CA LEU A 28 30.87 0.09 -5.98
C LEU A 28 30.23 -0.86 -4.97
N LYS A 29 30.90 -1.11 -3.84
CA LYS A 29 30.24 -1.79 -2.71
C LYS A 29 29.24 -0.84 -2.05
N ALA A 30 28.23 -1.39 -1.37
CA ALA A 30 27.22 -0.58 -0.69
C ALA A 30 27.84 0.45 0.28
N GLU A 31 28.89 0.06 1.01
CA GLU A 31 29.63 0.92 1.94
C GLU A 31 30.39 2.07 1.27
N ASP A 32 30.83 1.87 0.03
CA ASP A 32 31.54 2.88 -0.77
C ASP A 32 30.55 3.75 -1.58
N ALA A 33 29.40 3.19 -1.96
CA ALA A 33 28.34 3.86 -2.70
C ALA A 33 27.47 4.77 -1.81
N PHE A 34 27.28 4.38 -0.54
CA PHE A 34 26.48 5.08 0.45
C PHE A 34 27.29 5.24 1.74
N VAL A 35 28.24 6.18 1.74
CA VAL A 35 29.11 6.41 2.89
C VAL A 35 28.29 7.02 4.02
N PHE A 36 28.03 6.22 5.05
CA PHE A 36 27.17 6.57 6.17
C PHE A 36 27.99 7.10 7.35
N SER A 37 27.59 8.26 7.88
CA SER A 37 28.14 8.82 9.11
C SER A 37 27.04 9.34 10.03
N ALA A 38 27.32 9.38 11.33
CA ALA A 38 26.39 9.86 12.35
C ALA A 38 27.12 10.76 13.35
N GLN A 39 26.52 11.90 13.67
CA GLN A 39 27.08 12.87 14.61
C GLN A 39 26.05 13.23 15.68
N GLN A 40 26.48 13.27 16.94
CA GLN A 40 25.59 13.64 18.05
C GLN A 40 25.75 15.14 18.37
N HIS A 41 24.63 15.83 18.47
CA HIS A 41 24.53 17.19 18.96
C HIS A 41 23.84 17.16 20.33
N VAL A 42 24.43 17.85 21.31
CA VAL A 42 23.85 17.99 22.65
C VAL A 42 23.57 19.47 22.86
N ASN A 43 22.30 19.82 23.05
CA ASN A 43 21.93 21.17 23.44
C ASN A 43 22.17 21.32 24.95
N SER A 44 23.10 22.20 25.34
CA SER A 44 23.49 22.43 26.74
C SER A 44 22.37 23.00 27.61
N THR A 45 21.33 23.58 27.00
CA THR A 45 20.26 24.30 27.70
C THR A 45 19.04 23.42 27.98
N THR A 46 18.70 22.50 27.06
CA THR A 46 17.51 21.62 27.19
C THR A 46 17.86 20.17 27.54
N GLN A 47 19.15 19.81 27.55
CA GLN A 47 19.65 18.42 27.62
C GLN A 47 19.07 17.49 26.53
N GLU A 48 18.48 18.06 25.47
CA GLU A 48 18.00 17.30 24.32
C GLU A 48 19.20 16.82 23.49
N LYS A 49 19.19 15.53 23.17
CA LYS A 49 20.17 14.88 22.30
C LYS A 49 19.56 14.78 20.90
N SER A 50 20.20 15.40 19.93
CA SER A 50 19.91 15.17 18.52
C SER A 50 21.06 14.42 17.87
N VAL A 51 20.75 13.60 16.86
CA VAL A 51 21.72 12.86 16.05
C VAL A 51 21.48 13.27 14.61
N ASN A 52 22.49 13.81 13.93
CA ASN A 52 22.41 14.00 12.50
C ASN A 52 22.96 12.75 11.81
N LEU A 53 22.14 12.10 10.99
CA LEU A 53 22.57 11.03 10.10
C LEU A 53 22.90 11.63 8.75
N HIS A 54 24.07 11.31 8.22
CA HIS A 54 24.56 11.82 6.95
C HIS A 54 24.94 10.66 6.03
N TRP A 55 24.51 10.73 4.78
CA TRP A 55 24.95 9.83 3.71
C TRP A 55 25.58 10.65 2.60
N ASP A 56 26.82 10.33 2.23
CA ASP A 56 27.42 10.74 0.96
C ASP A 56 27.11 9.66 -0.09
N ILE A 57 26.41 10.03 -1.16
CA ILE A 57 25.93 9.14 -2.21
C ILE A 57 26.79 9.33 -3.45
N ALA A 58 27.42 8.25 -3.94
CA ALA A 58 28.27 8.30 -5.13
C ALA A 58 27.50 8.75 -6.39
N GLU A 59 28.21 9.36 -7.34
CA GLU A 59 27.62 9.84 -8.59
C GLU A 59 26.95 8.68 -9.37
N GLY A 60 25.70 8.89 -9.81
CA GLY A 60 24.89 7.85 -10.48
C GLY A 60 24.17 6.87 -9.55
N TYR A 61 24.32 7.01 -8.23
CA TYR A 61 23.59 6.23 -7.22
C TYR A 61 22.47 7.06 -6.58
N TYR A 62 21.48 6.38 -6.01
CA TYR A 62 20.36 7.03 -5.34
C TYR A 62 19.77 6.16 -4.22
N LEU A 63 19.24 6.82 -3.18
CA LEU A 63 18.55 6.18 -2.03
C LEU A 63 17.03 6.37 -2.16
N TYR A 64 16.25 5.33 -1.84
CA TYR A 64 14.79 5.43 -1.81
C TYR A 64 14.29 5.97 -0.48
N GLN A 65 13.51 7.06 -0.51
CA GLN A 65 12.91 7.63 0.70
C GLN A 65 12.00 6.62 1.42
N LYS A 66 11.22 5.83 0.67
CA LYS A 66 10.27 4.84 1.21
C LYS A 66 10.95 3.69 1.99
N GLU A 67 12.22 3.42 1.70
CA GLU A 67 13.01 2.35 2.31
C GLU A 67 13.91 2.86 3.44
N LEU A 68 13.92 4.18 3.71
CA LEU A 68 14.68 4.75 4.80
C LEU A 68 13.87 4.74 6.09
N ARG A 69 14.32 3.96 7.07
CA ARG A 69 13.66 3.80 8.37
C ARG A 69 14.68 3.87 9.49
N VAL A 70 14.31 4.53 10.59
CA VAL A 70 15.12 4.56 11.81
C VAL A 70 14.30 4.02 12.96
N VAL A 71 14.84 3.04 13.68
CA VAL A 71 14.20 2.40 14.82
C VAL A 71 15.09 2.60 16.05
N GLY A 72 14.54 3.10 17.15
CA GLY A 72 15.27 3.31 18.39
C GLY A 72 14.91 2.26 19.44
N THR A 73 15.90 1.59 20.01
CA THR A 73 15.71 0.67 21.12
C THR A 73 15.63 1.47 22.43
N GLN A 74 14.48 1.39 23.11
CA GLN A 74 14.20 2.11 24.37
C GLN A 74 14.22 3.64 24.25
N THR A 75 13.97 4.20 23.07
CA THR A 75 13.85 5.64 22.87
C THR A 75 12.76 5.99 21.87
N GLU A 76 12.13 7.13 22.11
CA GLU A 76 11.20 7.72 21.16
C GLU A 76 11.97 8.66 20.24
N ILE A 77 11.97 8.33 18.94
CA ILE A 77 12.53 9.18 17.91
C ILE A 77 11.42 10.15 17.50
N ALA A 78 11.72 11.45 17.50
CA ALA A 78 10.83 12.46 16.93
C ALA A 78 10.55 12.16 15.45
N PRO A 79 9.41 12.61 14.88
CA PRO A 79 9.12 12.42 13.47
C PRO A 79 10.29 12.85 12.59
N LEU A 80 10.72 11.94 11.71
CA LEU A 80 11.82 12.15 10.77
C LEU A 80 11.48 13.32 9.85
N SER A 81 12.24 14.41 9.95
CA SER A 81 12.14 15.53 9.01
C SER A 81 12.98 15.21 7.79
N PHE A 82 12.34 14.60 6.79
CA PHE A 82 12.98 14.32 5.51
C PHE A 82 13.25 15.61 4.73
N PRO A 83 14.45 15.81 4.16
CA PRO A 83 14.72 16.93 3.24
C PRO A 83 13.94 16.77 1.93
N PRO A 84 13.87 17.81 1.07
CA PRO A 84 13.21 17.70 -0.23
C PRO A 84 13.84 16.58 -1.07
N ALA A 85 13.01 15.65 -1.51
CA ALA A 85 13.40 14.53 -2.36
C ALA A 85 13.13 14.83 -3.84
N GLU A 86 13.88 14.18 -4.73
CA GLU A 86 13.68 14.25 -6.17
C GLU A 86 12.62 13.23 -6.59
N GLU A 87 11.68 13.63 -7.46
CA GLU A 87 10.74 12.68 -8.07
C GLU A 87 11.44 11.87 -9.16
N HIS A 88 11.40 10.55 -9.03
CA HIS A 88 11.93 9.61 -10.01
C HIS A 88 10.82 8.70 -10.52
N GLN A 89 10.70 8.60 -11.84
CA GLN A 89 9.78 7.69 -12.50
C GLN A 89 10.51 6.38 -12.78
N ASP A 90 10.18 5.37 -11.98
CA ASP A 90 10.61 3.99 -12.23
C ASP A 90 9.56 3.29 -13.13
N GLU A 91 10.00 2.46 -14.07
CA GLU A 91 9.08 1.75 -14.98
C GLU A 91 8.28 0.66 -14.25
N PHE A 92 8.84 0.07 -13.18
CA PHE A 92 8.23 -1.03 -12.45
C PHE A 92 7.65 -0.60 -11.10
N PHE A 93 8.29 0.36 -10.42
CA PHE A 93 7.77 0.91 -9.16
C PHE A 93 6.93 2.18 -9.32
N GLY A 94 6.81 2.72 -10.53
CA GLY A 94 6.06 3.94 -10.78
C GLY A 94 6.77 5.19 -10.22
N ARG A 95 6.00 6.20 -9.81
CA ARG A 95 6.57 7.42 -9.20
C ARG A 95 7.05 7.15 -7.79
N VAL A 96 8.34 7.38 -7.55
CA VAL A 96 9.02 7.20 -6.27
C VAL A 96 9.88 8.42 -5.94
N LEU A 97 10.12 8.66 -4.66
CA LEU A 97 10.97 9.75 -4.18
C LEU A 97 12.37 9.23 -3.86
N ILE A 98 13.39 9.91 -4.38
CA ILE A 98 14.80 9.51 -4.23
C ILE A 98 15.68 10.66 -3.73
N TYR A 99 16.84 10.30 -3.17
CA TYR A 99 17.91 11.23 -2.83
C TYR A 99 19.17 10.91 -3.65
N ARG A 100 19.84 11.95 -4.15
CA ARG A 100 21.12 11.90 -4.87
C ARG A 100 22.14 12.80 -4.18
N GLU A 101 23.42 12.54 -4.42
CA GLU A 101 24.59 13.29 -3.93
C GLU A 101 24.78 13.22 -2.41
N GLN A 102 23.83 13.71 -1.62
CA GLN A 102 23.90 13.73 -0.17
C GLN A 102 22.52 13.65 0.48
N LEU A 103 22.46 13.06 1.67
CA LEU A 103 21.26 13.06 2.50
C LEU A 103 21.63 13.39 3.94
N ASP A 104 21.05 14.47 4.46
CA ASP A 104 21.09 14.83 5.88
C ASP A 104 19.74 14.59 6.53
N LEU A 105 19.73 13.75 7.56
CA LEU A 105 18.54 13.43 8.32
C LEU A 105 18.75 13.76 9.81
N PRO A 106 18.25 14.91 10.28
CA PRO A 106 18.31 15.26 11.68
C PRO A 106 17.29 14.43 12.47
N LEU A 107 17.78 13.71 13.48
CA LEU A 107 17.00 12.94 14.43
C LEU A 107 17.00 13.66 15.78
N SER A 108 15.83 13.93 16.34
CA SER A 108 15.71 14.37 17.73
C SER A 108 15.29 13.18 18.59
N LEU A 109 16.07 12.87 19.61
CA LEU A 109 15.82 11.72 20.48
C LEU A 109 15.20 12.19 21.80
N ARG A 110 14.08 11.57 22.18
CA ARG A 110 13.45 11.77 23.48
C ARG A 110 13.79 10.60 24.39
N ASN A 111 14.16 10.92 25.64
CA ASN A 111 14.55 9.95 26.68
C ASN A 111 15.76 9.06 26.32
N ALA A 112 16.75 9.61 25.60
CA ALA A 112 17.93 8.85 25.18
C ALA A 112 19.02 8.70 26.26
N ASN A 113 19.28 7.45 26.64
CA ASN A 113 20.34 7.06 27.57
C ASN A 113 21.61 6.66 26.80
N SER A 114 22.73 6.48 27.51
CA SER A 114 23.99 6.03 26.92
C SER A 114 23.92 4.63 26.29
N ASN A 115 22.99 3.78 26.76
CA ASN A 115 22.79 2.42 26.25
C ASN A 115 21.79 2.34 25.09
N THR A 116 21.25 3.46 24.61
CA THR A 116 20.31 3.46 23.49
C THR A 116 21.03 3.03 22.21
N GLN A 117 20.39 2.11 21.48
CA GLN A 117 20.79 1.68 20.14
C GLN A 117 19.81 2.23 19.11
N LEU A 118 20.33 2.72 17.99
CA LEU A 118 19.55 3.14 16.83
C LEU A 118 19.83 2.17 15.68
N GLU A 119 18.79 1.57 15.12
CA GLU A 119 18.85 0.77 13.91
C GLU A 119 18.41 1.64 12.73
N VAL A 120 19.34 1.91 11.82
CA VAL A 120 19.10 2.68 10.61
C VAL A 120 19.02 1.70 9.44
N ILE A 121 17.85 1.60 8.83
CA ILE A 121 17.58 0.76 7.67
C ILE A 121 17.50 1.65 6.45
N TYR A 122 18.24 1.33 5.40
CA TYR A 122 18.17 2.06 4.13
C TYR A 122 18.42 1.14 2.94
N GLN A 123 17.98 1.58 1.77
CA GLN A 123 18.21 0.88 0.51
C GLN A 123 18.46 1.88 -0.61
N GLY A 124 19.43 1.55 -1.46
CA GLY A 124 19.73 2.31 -2.66
C GLY A 124 19.93 1.44 -3.90
N CYS A 125 19.91 2.10 -5.05
CA CYS A 125 20.15 1.52 -6.36
C CYS A 125 20.97 2.48 -7.23
N THR A 126 21.42 1.97 -8.36
CA THR A 126 21.95 2.71 -9.50
C THR A 126 21.25 2.18 -10.76
N THR A 127 21.51 2.80 -11.90
CA THR A 127 20.94 2.37 -13.19
C THR A 127 21.32 0.91 -13.47
N GLY A 128 20.31 0.04 -13.48
CA GLY A 128 20.49 -1.39 -13.74
C GLY A 128 21.04 -2.22 -12.58
N PHE A 129 21.24 -1.69 -11.36
CA PHE A 129 21.75 -2.48 -10.22
C PHE A 129 21.20 -1.98 -8.88
N CYS A 130 20.81 -2.89 -8.00
CA CYS A 130 20.17 -2.58 -6.73
C CYS A 130 20.82 -3.31 -5.56
N TYR A 131 21.00 -2.61 -4.44
CA TYR A 131 21.54 -3.19 -3.22
C TYR A 131 20.42 -3.74 -2.34
N PRO A 132 20.68 -4.81 -1.57
CA PRO A 132 19.73 -5.27 -0.55
C PRO A 132 19.56 -4.21 0.55
N PRO A 133 18.41 -4.20 1.27
CA PRO A 133 18.23 -3.32 2.42
C PRO A 133 19.31 -3.58 3.49
N GLU A 134 20.05 -2.54 3.85
CA GLU A 134 21.07 -2.60 4.89
C GLU A 134 20.54 -2.08 6.22
N THR A 135 20.93 -2.74 7.32
CA THR A 135 20.67 -2.28 8.68
C THR A 135 22.00 -1.89 9.36
N LYS A 136 22.15 -0.63 9.76
CA LYS A 136 23.28 -0.14 10.57
C LYS A 136 22.84 0.06 12.02
N THR A 137 23.53 -0.58 12.95
CA THR A 137 23.32 -0.41 14.39
C THR A 137 24.28 0.64 14.94
N LEU A 138 23.75 1.73 15.50
CA LEU A 138 24.50 2.80 16.14
C LEU A 138 24.28 2.77 17.65
N SER A 139 25.34 2.89 18.44
CA SER A 139 25.24 3.11 19.89
C SER A 139 25.53 4.57 20.21
N LEU A 140 24.63 5.22 20.95
CA LEU A 140 24.76 6.63 21.33
C LEU A 140 25.99 6.94 22.20
N ALA A 141 26.57 5.95 22.89
CA ALA A 141 27.80 6.15 23.66
C ALA A 141 29.05 6.42 22.79
N ASN A 142 29.02 6.00 21.52
CA ASN A 142 30.21 5.98 20.66
C ASN A 142 30.19 7.07 19.57
N LEU A 143 29.21 7.99 19.60
CA LEU A 143 29.08 9.03 18.59
C LEU A 143 29.89 10.30 18.97
N PRO A 144 30.54 10.97 18.01
CA PRO A 144 31.24 12.23 18.26
C PRO A 144 30.25 13.34 18.63
N ILE A 145 30.53 14.08 19.72
CA ILE A 145 29.67 15.12 20.28
C ILE A 145 30.12 16.51 19.81
N LYS A 146 29.21 17.31 19.24
CA LYS A 146 29.43 18.71 18.88
C LYS A 146 28.49 19.63 19.67
N THR A 147 29.05 20.52 20.50
CA THR A 147 28.29 21.45 21.37
C THR A 147 27.97 22.75 20.62
N ILE A 148 26.71 23.16 20.57
CA ILE A 148 26.25 24.39 19.90
C ILE A 148 25.93 25.44 20.98
N ASN A 149 26.65 26.57 20.96
CA ASN A 149 26.33 27.75 21.78
C ASN A 149 25.52 28.74 20.94
N ASP A 150 24.29 29.05 21.35
CA ASP A 150 23.39 29.98 20.67
C ASP A 150 23.92 31.43 20.69
N ALA A 151 23.95 32.07 19.52
CA ALA A 151 24.01 33.52 19.36
C ALA A 151 22.95 33.96 18.33
N SER A 152 22.15 34.94 18.75
CA SER A 152 20.91 35.47 18.15
C SER A 152 21.13 36.42 16.96
N ILE A 153 20.10 36.63 16.13
CA ILE A 153 19.44 37.94 15.84
C ILE A 153 18.50 37.87 14.59
N ASN A 154 17.25 38.32 14.81
CA ASN A 154 16.19 38.90 13.95
C ASN A 154 16.44 39.20 12.46
N THR A 155 15.44 39.00 11.57
CA THR A 155 14.42 40.03 11.17
C THR A 155 13.48 39.59 10.02
N GLN A 156 12.20 39.98 10.17
CA GLN A 156 11.26 40.51 9.17
C GLN A 156 10.46 39.60 8.19
N SER A 157 9.15 39.72 8.35
CA SER A 157 8.06 39.32 7.45
C SER A 157 8.03 40.09 6.12
N ALA A 158 7.62 39.44 5.04
CA ALA A 158 6.87 40.07 3.94
C ALA A 158 5.99 39.05 3.20
N VAL A 159 4.69 39.37 3.11
CA VAL A 159 3.59 38.59 2.54
C VAL A 159 3.53 38.72 1.02
N LYS A 160 3.21 37.64 0.27
CA LYS A 160 2.25 37.71 -0.85
C LYS A 160 1.72 36.34 -1.31
N ASN A 161 0.38 36.26 -1.27
CA ASN A 161 -0.56 35.24 -1.76
C ASN A 161 -0.20 34.59 -3.11
N PHE A 162 -0.52 33.28 -3.30
CA PHE A 162 -1.49 32.83 -4.31
C PHE A 162 -1.89 31.33 -4.19
N SER A 163 -3.20 31.10 -4.41
CA SER A 163 -3.93 29.88 -4.83
C SER A 163 -3.93 28.61 -3.98
N VAL A 164 -4.97 28.54 -3.14
CA VAL A 164 -5.75 27.33 -2.86
C VAL A 164 -6.61 27.00 -4.09
N PHE A 165 -6.24 25.95 -4.85
CA PHE A 165 -7.17 25.01 -5.51
C PHE A 165 -6.34 24.00 -6.33
N ASN A 166 -6.07 22.82 -5.78
CA ASN A 166 -5.83 21.60 -6.55
C ASN A 166 -5.99 20.40 -5.61
N LEU A 167 -7.24 20.01 -5.38
CA LEU A 167 -7.57 18.74 -4.76
C LEU A 167 -7.47 17.66 -5.86
N SER A 168 -6.33 16.99 -5.94
CA SER A 168 -6.21 15.69 -6.61
C SER A 168 -5.56 14.74 -5.62
N SER A 169 -6.43 13.94 -5.00
CA SER A 169 -6.15 13.04 -3.90
C SER A 169 -5.46 11.75 -4.37
N THR A 170 -4.20 11.50 -3.98
CA THR A 170 -3.69 10.13 -3.83
C THR A 170 -2.57 9.94 -2.77
N ASP A 171 -2.18 10.97 -1.99
CA ASP A 171 -1.19 10.81 -0.91
C ASP A 171 -1.80 10.93 0.50
N PRO A 172 -1.68 9.91 1.38
CA PRO A 172 -2.15 9.99 2.77
C PRO A 172 -1.29 10.91 3.67
N ASN A 173 -0.07 11.25 3.25
CA ASN A 173 0.86 12.07 4.04
C ASN A 173 0.66 13.58 3.88
N SER A 174 0.05 14.03 2.78
CA SER A 174 -0.23 15.46 2.53
C SER A 174 -1.34 16.02 3.44
N LEU A 175 -2.24 15.14 3.91
CA LEU A 175 -3.27 15.47 4.89
C LEU A 175 -2.67 15.76 6.27
N THR A 176 -1.68 14.97 6.71
CA THR A 176 -1.07 15.09 8.02
C THR A 176 -0.29 16.40 8.17
N SER A 177 0.39 16.86 7.12
CA SER A 177 1.08 18.16 7.08
C SER A 177 0.11 19.36 6.99
N ALA A 178 -1.05 19.20 6.34
CA ALA A 178 -2.09 20.23 6.33
C ALA A 178 -2.83 20.33 7.69
N LEU A 179 -2.83 19.25 8.47
CA LEU A 179 -3.45 19.12 9.79
C LEU A 179 -2.58 19.68 10.93
N SER A 180 -1.26 19.71 10.77
CA SER A 180 -0.31 20.06 11.84
C SER A 180 -0.12 21.57 12.06
N GLU A 181 -0.42 22.42 11.07
CA GLU A 181 -0.11 23.85 11.15
C GLU A 181 -1.28 24.73 11.64
N SER A 182 -2.49 24.17 11.82
CA SER A 182 -3.68 24.96 12.16
C SER A 182 -4.24 24.64 13.55
N ARG A 183 -4.62 25.69 14.30
CA ARG A 183 -5.51 25.63 15.49
C ARG A 183 -6.87 24.96 15.19
N PHE A 184 -7.13 24.57 13.94
CA PHE A 184 -8.32 23.90 13.42
C PHE A 184 -8.12 22.40 13.14
N SER A 185 -7.03 21.77 13.62
CA SER A 185 -6.78 20.33 13.44
C SER A 185 -7.98 19.45 13.82
N ALA A 186 -8.64 19.75 14.94
CA ALA A 186 -9.88 19.10 15.38
C ALA A 186 -11.04 19.20 14.37
N LEU A 187 -11.15 20.33 13.66
CA LEU A 187 -12.20 20.58 12.67
C LEU A 187 -11.96 19.77 11.39
N TRP A 188 -10.70 19.63 10.99
CA TRP A 188 -10.34 18.78 9.85
C TRP A 188 -10.53 17.29 10.14
N PHE A 189 -10.25 16.80 11.36
CA PHE A 189 -10.61 15.43 11.74
C PHE A 189 -12.11 15.19 11.72
N PHE A 190 -12.92 16.17 12.12
CA PHE A 190 -14.37 16.10 11.98
C PHE A 190 -14.82 16.05 10.51
N VAL A 191 -14.22 16.86 9.63
CA VAL A 191 -14.46 16.84 8.18
C VAL A 191 -14.03 15.51 7.55
N LEU A 192 -12.93 14.92 8.00
CA LEU A 192 -12.52 13.59 7.57
C LEU A 192 -13.52 12.53 8.02
N GLY A 193 -14.01 12.61 9.27
CA GLY A 193 -15.10 11.77 9.74
C GLY A 193 -16.36 11.89 8.87
N LEU A 194 -16.67 13.11 8.43
CA LEU A 194 -17.78 13.39 7.51
C LEU A 194 -17.56 12.73 6.13
N GLY A 195 -16.34 12.81 5.59
CA GLY A 195 -15.98 12.13 4.35
C GLY A 195 -16.08 10.61 4.46
N LEU A 196 -15.69 10.06 5.61
CA LEU A 196 -15.76 8.62 5.88
C LEU A 196 -17.19 8.09 6.04
N ALA A 197 -18.16 8.94 6.37
CA ALA A 197 -19.57 8.52 6.38
C ALA A 197 -20.08 8.07 5.00
N PHE A 198 -19.44 8.52 3.92
CA PHE A 198 -19.74 8.08 2.56
C PHE A 198 -19.02 6.79 2.16
N THR A 199 -18.28 6.15 3.08
CA THR A 199 -17.62 4.88 2.80
C THR A 199 -18.61 3.72 2.70
N PRO A 200 -18.29 2.72 1.85
CA PRO A 200 -19.18 1.60 1.55
C PRO A 200 -19.60 0.77 2.77
N CYS A 201 -18.91 0.88 3.90
CA CYS A 201 -19.20 0.12 5.12
C CYS A 201 -20.17 0.80 6.09
N VAL A 202 -20.40 2.11 5.95
CA VAL A 202 -21.27 2.89 6.85
C VAL A 202 -22.67 3.03 6.27
N LEU A 203 -22.74 3.21 4.95
CA LEU A 203 -24.00 3.30 4.20
C LEU A 203 -24.98 2.13 4.45
N PRO A 204 -24.56 0.86 4.62
CA PRO A 204 -25.45 -0.26 4.92
C PRO A 204 -26.14 -0.20 6.30
N MET A 205 -25.67 0.65 7.22
CA MET A 205 -26.29 0.83 8.55
C MET A 205 -27.49 1.79 8.53
N LEU A 206 -27.62 2.65 7.51
CA LEU A 206 -28.74 3.59 7.36
C LEU A 206 -30.11 2.88 7.31
N PRO A 207 -30.30 1.79 6.53
CA PRO A 207 -31.54 1.02 6.52
C PRO A 207 -31.93 0.45 7.90
N LEU A 208 -30.95 0.01 8.70
CA LEU A 208 -31.19 -0.51 10.05
C LEU A 208 -31.68 0.57 11.00
N LEU A 209 -31.03 1.74 11.01
CA LEU A 209 -31.46 2.88 11.83
C LEU A 209 -32.84 3.38 11.40
N SER A 210 -33.11 3.46 10.11
CA SER A 210 -34.43 3.81 9.58
C SER A 210 -35.50 2.80 10.03
N ALA A 211 -35.21 1.50 9.98
CA ALA A 211 -36.14 0.47 10.44
C ALA A 211 -36.41 0.52 11.94
N ILE A 212 -35.39 0.80 12.77
CA ILE A 212 -35.52 0.89 14.23
C ILE A 212 -36.23 2.17 14.67
N VAL A 213 -35.94 3.30 14.04
CA VAL A 213 -36.52 4.61 14.39
C VAL A 213 -37.95 4.75 13.87
N ILE A 214 -38.27 4.17 12.70
CA ILE A 214 -39.58 4.32 12.03
C ILE A 214 -40.50 3.12 12.28
N GLY A 215 -39.96 1.93 12.59
CA GLY A 215 -40.70 0.66 12.68
C GLY A 215 -41.62 0.47 13.88
N GLN A 216 -41.71 1.42 14.83
CA GLN A 216 -42.58 1.31 16.01
C GLN A 216 -44.00 1.90 15.84
N GLY A 217 -44.46 2.15 14.61
CA GLY A 217 -45.88 2.40 14.28
C GLY A 217 -46.51 3.69 14.80
N ARG A 218 -45.92 4.35 15.81
CA ARG A 218 -46.23 5.71 16.25
C ARG A 218 -45.01 6.58 16.08
N ARG A 219 -45.19 7.67 15.32
CA ARG A 219 -44.17 8.67 15.02
C ARG A 219 -43.42 9.07 16.30
N PRO A 220 -42.10 8.85 16.40
CA PRO A 220 -41.34 9.38 17.52
C PRO A 220 -41.35 10.92 17.45
N ASN A 221 -41.44 11.57 18.61
CA ASN A 221 -41.15 13.00 18.70
C ASN A 221 -39.73 13.28 18.18
N MET A 222 -39.51 14.42 17.52
CA MET A 222 -38.20 14.80 16.98
C MET A 222 -37.08 14.73 18.03
N ALA A 223 -37.40 15.10 19.28
CA ALA A 223 -36.50 14.97 20.43
C ALA A 223 -36.12 13.51 20.76
N ARG A 224 -37.04 12.56 20.57
CA ARG A 224 -36.80 11.13 20.82
C ARG A 224 -35.95 10.51 19.70
N ALA A 225 -36.19 10.88 18.44
CA ALA A 225 -35.37 10.45 17.31
C ALA A 225 -33.93 10.99 17.41
N LEU A 226 -33.78 12.25 17.82
CA LEU A 226 -32.48 12.87 18.10
C LEU A 226 -31.76 12.16 19.25
N GLY A 227 -32.45 11.91 20.36
CA GLY A 227 -31.88 11.18 21.50
C GLY A 227 -31.41 9.78 21.13
N LEU A 228 -32.21 9.00 20.39
CA LEU A 228 -31.84 7.64 19.98
C LEU A 228 -30.63 7.64 19.04
N SER A 229 -30.60 8.57 18.07
CA SER A 229 -29.47 8.70 17.13
C SER A 229 -28.20 9.15 17.84
N PHE A 230 -28.32 10.07 18.81
CA PHE A 230 -27.18 10.51 19.62
C PHE A 230 -26.62 9.37 20.47
N THR A 231 -27.47 8.62 21.16
CA THR A 231 -27.04 7.46 21.96
C THR A 231 -26.37 6.37 21.10
N TYR A 232 -26.85 6.13 19.89
CA TYR A 232 -26.21 5.22 18.93
C TYR A 232 -24.78 5.67 18.58
N VAL A 233 -24.62 6.95 18.20
CA VAL A 233 -23.32 7.53 17.83
C VAL A 233 -22.36 7.52 19.03
N GLN A 234 -22.84 7.73 20.25
CA GLN A 234 -22.03 7.65 21.45
C GLN A 234 -21.47 6.24 21.71
N GLY A 235 -22.29 5.20 21.48
CA GLY A 235 -21.81 3.81 21.59
C GLY A 235 -20.68 3.52 20.61
N MET A 236 -20.83 3.98 19.36
CA MET A 236 -19.80 3.85 18.33
C MET A 236 -18.53 4.65 18.64
N ALA A 237 -18.68 5.91 19.06
CA ALA A 237 -17.57 6.79 19.39
C ALA A 237 -16.74 6.24 20.56
N LEU A 238 -17.39 5.72 21.59
CA LEU A 238 -16.70 5.08 22.71
C LEU A 238 -15.94 3.84 22.26
N THR A 239 -16.50 2.99 21.38
CA THR A 239 -15.77 1.82 20.88
C THR A 239 -14.55 2.16 20.06
N TYR A 240 -14.60 3.17 19.19
CA TYR A 240 -13.44 3.60 18.42
C TYR A 240 -12.37 4.28 19.27
N THR A 241 -12.80 5.08 20.25
CA THR A 241 -11.86 5.70 21.19
C THR A 241 -11.17 4.64 22.04
N LEU A 242 -11.90 3.64 22.52
CA LEU A 242 -11.37 2.53 23.32
C LEU A 242 -10.44 1.63 22.50
N LEU A 243 -10.86 1.22 21.30
CA LEU A 243 -10.01 0.43 20.39
C LEU A 243 -8.74 1.21 20.02
N GLY A 244 -8.85 2.49 19.70
CA GLY A 244 -7.69 3.33 19.37
C GLY A 244 -6.72 3.53 20.53
N LEU A 245 -7.23 3.71 21.76
CA LEU A 245 -6.41 3.76 22.97
C LEU A 245 -5.68 2.43 23.22
N VAL A 246 -6.38 1.30 23.06
CA VAL A 246 -5.78 -0.04 23.22
C VAL A 246 -4.68 -0.26 22.17
N VAL A 247 -4.93 0.10 20.90
CA VAL A 247 -3.92 -0.01 19.84
C VAL A 247 -2.74 0.92 20.08
N ALA A 248 -2.98 2.15 20.54
CA ALA A 248 -1.92 3.10 20.90
C ALA A 248 -1.02 2.58 22.04
N MET A 249 -1.58 1.88 23.03
CA MET A 249 -0.81 1.25 24.11
C MET A 249 -0.03 0.00 23.66
N ILE A 250 -0.58 -0.78 22.72
CA ILE A 250 0.06 -2.00 22.20
C ILE A 250 1.18 -1.68 21.17
N GLY A 251 1.11 -0.53 20.51
CA GLY A 251 2.12 -0.06 19.55
C GLY A 251 1.97 -0.64 18.13
N LEU A 252 3.04 -0.48 17.32
CA LEU A 252 3.10 -0.76 15.88
C LEU A 252 2.82 -2.21 15.38
N PRO A 253 2.83 -3.33 16.18
CA PRO A 253 2.59 -4.65 15.59
C PRO A 253 1.13 -4.91 15.17
N PHE A 254 0.15 -4.12 15.62
CA PHE A 254 -1.26 -4.37 15.28
C PHE A 254 -1.56 -4.20 13.77
N GLN A 255 -0.89 -3.23 13.14
CA GLN A 255 -1.02 -2.99 11.69
C GLN A 255 -0.45 -4.16 10.88
N VAL A 256 0.64 -4.78 11.34
CA VAL A 256 1.27 -5.95 10.70
C VAL A 256 0.41 -7.20 10.89
N ALA A 257 -0.22 -7.36 12.06
CA ALA A 257 -1.11 -8.49 12.32
C ALA A 257 -2.36 -8.49 11.42
N LEU A 258 -2.95 -7.31 11.18
CA LEU A 258 -4.09 -7.16 10.26
C LEU A 258 -3.73 -7.36 8.79
N GLN A 259 -2.44 -7.27 8.42
CA GLN A 259 -1.94 -7.55 7.07
C GLN A 259 -1.61 -9.03 6.84
N SER A 260 -1.77 -9.90 7.86
CA SER A 260 -1.58 -11.33 7.66
C SER A 260 -2.62 -11.89 6.67
N PRO A 261 -2.22 -12.78 5.75
CA PRO A 261 -3.11 -13.30 4.70
C PRO A 261 -4.33 -14.01 5.28
N TYR A 262 -4.19 -14.69 6.42
CA TYR A 262 -5.28 -15.39 7.09
C TYR A 262 -6.37 -14.44 7.62
N VAL A 263 -6.00 -13.30 8.21
CA VAL A 263 -6.96 -12.31 8.72
C VAL A 263 -7.69 -11.62 7.57
N LEU A 264 -6.96 -11.27 6.50
CA LEU A 264 -7.54 -10.70 5.28
C LEU A 264 -8.55 -11.65 4.62
N ILE A 265 -8.25 -12.94 4.54
CA ILE A 265 -9.18 -13.96 4.03
C ILE A 265 -10.42 -14.06 4.93
N GLY A 266 -10.25 -14.16 6.25
CA GLY A 266 -11.36 -14.24 7.20
C GLY A 266 -12.29 -13.03 7.11
N LEU A 267 -11.72 -11.82 7.03
CA LEU A 267 -12.47 -10.59 6.86
C LEU A 267 -13.17 -10.51 5.49
N SER A 268 -12.57 -11.05 4.44
CA SER A 268 -13.19 -11.09 3.13
C SER A 268 -14.39 -12.05 3.08
N VAL A 269 -14.30 -13.19 3.77
CA VAL A 269 -15.41 -14.14 3.91
C VAL A 269 -16.58 -13.50 4.66
N ILE A 270 -16.34 -12.81 5.78
CA ILE A 270 -17.42 -12.19 6.55
C ILE A 270 -18.11 -11.08 5.74
N PHE A 271 -17.36 -10.23 5.03
CA PHE A 271 -17.95 -9.20 4.16
C PHE A 271 -18.74 -9.79 2.99
N THR A 272 -18.26 -10.88 2.40
CA THR A 272 -18.98 -11.60 1.35
C THR A 272 -20.30 -12.15 1.87
N LEU A 273 -20.31 -12.77 3.06
CA LEU A 273 -21.54 -13.26 3.71
C LEU A 273 -22.55 -12.13 3.98
N LEU A 274 -22.10 -10.98 4.48
CA LEU A 274 -22.98 -9.83 4.68
C LEU A 274 -23.55 -9.29 3.37
N ALA A 275 -22.75 -9.25 2.30
CA ALA A 275 -23.22 -8.83 0.99
C ALA A 275 -24.28 -9.80 0.43
N LEU A 276 -24.07 -11.12 0.59
CA LEU A 276 -25.07 -12.15 0.23
C LEU A 276 -26.40 -11.98 0.98
N SER A 277 -26.35 -11.55 2.25
CA SER A 277 -27.54 -11.21 3.04
C SER A 277 -28.28 -9.99 2.48
N MET A 278 -27.55 -8.98 1.98
CA MET A 278 -28.14 -7.82 1.31
C MET A 278 -28.81 -8.17 -0.02
N PHE A 279 -28.24 -9.10 -0.79
CA PHE A 279 -28.88 -9.65 -2.01
C PHE A 279 -30.13 -10.49 -1.71
N GLY A 280 -30.43 -10.79 -0.44
CA GLY A 280 -31.60 -11.56 -0.05
C GLY A 280 -31.46 -13.07 -0.30
N VAL A 281 -30.26 -13.55 -0.64
CA VAL A 281 -29.99 -15.00 -0.81
C VAL A 281 -30.19 -15.74 0.51
N PHE A 282 -29.84 -15.11 1.63
CA PHE A 282 -30.09 -15.58 2.98
C PHE A 282 -30.56 -14.43 3.87
N SER A 283 -31.80 -14.44 4.35
CA SER A 283 -32.21 -13.57 5.46
C SER A 283 -31.85 -14.27 6.77
N ILE A 284 -30.92 -13.72 7.56
CA ILE A 284 -30.67 -14.18 8.93
C ILE A 284 -31.88 -13.76 9.77
N GLN A 285 -32.97 -14.52 9.66
CA GLN A 285 -34.12 -14.39 10.54
C GLN A 285 -33.81 -15.22 11.78
N LEU A 286 -33.63 -14.53 12.91
CA LEU A 286 -33.58 -15.15 14.22
C LEU A 286 -34.79 -16.11 14.36
N PRO A 287 -34.62 -17.35 14.88
CA PRO A 287 -35.73 -18.27 15.06
C PRO A 287 -36.87 -17.58 15.79
N GLY A 288 -38.11 -17.77 15.33
CA GLY A 288 -39.28 -17.01 15.83
C GLY A 288 -39.43 -17.04 17.36
N THR A 289 -38.93 -18.08 18.02
CA THR A 289 -38.90 -18.21 19.50
C THR A 289 -37.98 -17.19 20.18
N TRP A 290 -36.83 -16.89 19.58
CA TRP A 290 -35.89 -15.87 20.06
C TRP A 290 -36.42 -14.48 19.76
N GLN A 291 -36.94 -14.24 18.55
CA GLN A 291 -37.57 -12.97 18.21
C GLN A 291 -38.71 -12.64 19.17
N THR A 292 -39.60 -13.61 19.45
CA THR A 292 -40.75 -13.40 20.34
C THR A 292 -40.34 -13.11 21.79
N LYS A 293 -39.32 -13.82 22.31
CA LYS A 293 -38.75 -13.54 23.64
C LYS A 293 -38.08 -12.17 23.72
N LEU A 294 -37.29 -11.79 22.71
CA LEU A 294 -36.65 -10.48 22.60
C LEU A 294 -37.69 -9.36 22.46
N THR A 295 -38.77 -9.57 21.71
CA THR A 295 -39.86 -8.59 21.59
C THR A 295 -40.67 -8.44 22.87
N LEU A 296 -40.90 -9.51 23.64
CA LEU A 296 -41.57 -9.43 24.96
C LEU A 296 -40.70 -8.69 25.98
N ILE A 297 -39.39 -8.95 25.99
CA ILE A 297 -38.42 -8.22 26.82
C ILE A 297 -38.33 -6.75 26.37
N SER A 298 -38.38 -6.49 25.06
CA SER A 298 -38.35 -5.14 24.49
C SER A 298 -39.65 -4.36 24.69
N GLN A 299 -40.83 -5.01 24.74
CA GLN A 299 -42.12 -4.35 24.99
C GLN A 299 -42.33 -3.98 26.46
N GLY A 300 -41.69 -4.69 27.41
CA GLY A 300 -41.72 -4.37 28.83
C GLY A 300 -40.88 -3.15 29.23
N GLN A 301 -39.93 -2.71 28.40
CA GLN A 301 -38.99 -1.63 28.74
C GLN A 301 -39.34 -0.31 28.05
N LYS A 302 -40.27 0.46 28.63
CA LYS A 302 -40.53 1.86 28.22
C LYS A 302 -39.32 2.78 28.40
N GLY A 303 -38.31 2.39 29.17
CA GLY A 303 -37.06 3.13 29.42
C GLY A 303 -35.75 2.49 28.90
N GLY A 304 -35.78 1.29 28.32
CA GLY A 304 -34.56 0.54 27.94
C GLY A 304 -34.19 0.58 26.45
N VAL A 305 -34.96 1.31 25.63
CA VAL A 305 -34.67 1.42 24.19
C VAL A 305 -33.32 2.11 23.93
N PHE A 306 -32.93 3.07 24.79
CA PHE A 306 -31.65 3.77 24.67
C PHE A 306 -30.44 2.87 24.95
N SER A 307 -30.51 1.98 25.94
CA SER A 307 -29.42 1.04 26.22
C SER A 307 -29.26 -0.01 25.13
N GLY A 308 -30.37 -0.49 24.54
CA GLY A 308 -30.33 -1.40 23.39
C GLY A 308 -29.69 -0.76 22.16
N VAL A 309 -30.01 0.50 21.87
CA VAL A 309 -29.44 1.25 20.75
C VAL A 309 -27.95 1.59 20.98
N PHE A 310 -27.56 1.85 22.23
CA PHE A 310 -26.15 2.06 22.60
C PHE A 310 -25.29 0.81 22.33
N VAL A 311 -25.72 -0.36 22.79
CA VAL A 311 -25.00 -1.63 22.57
C VAL A 311 -24.95 -1.98 21.09
N LEU A 312 -26.02 -1.74 20.35
CA LEU A 312 -26.03 -1.92 18.90
C LEU A 312 -25.00 -1.01 18.20
N GLY A 313 -24.84 0.23 18.68
CA GLY A 313 -23.79 1.15 18.24
C GLY A 313 -22.38 0.63 18.51
N MET A 314 -22.14 0.00 19.66
CA MET A 314 -20.84 -0.59 19.99
C MET A 314 -20.48 -1.77 19.06
N VAL A 315 -21.43 -2.67 18.80
CA VAL A 315 -21.22 -3.81 17.89
C VAL A 315 -20.99 -3.33 16.46
N ALA A 316 -21.75 -2.32 16.02
CA ALA A 316 -21.56 -1.68 14.72
C ALA A 316 -20.17 -1.05 14.57
N GLY A 317 -19.68 -0.37 15.60
CA GLY A 317 -18.33 0.20 15.65
C GLY A 317 -17.24 -0.87 15.51
N LEU A 318 -17.39 -2.01 16.21
CA LEU A 318 -16.44 -3.12 16.10
C LEU A 318 -16.35 -3.69 14.68
N ILE A 319 -17.51 -3.87 14.03
CA ILE A 319 -17.61 -4.41 12.67
C ILE A 319 -17.06 -3.41 11.61
N ALA A 320 -17.18 -2.11 11.87
CA ALA A 320 -16.71 -1.04 10.98
C ALA A 320 -15.22 -0.64 11.19
N SER A 321 -14.54 -1.21 12.17
CA SER A 321 -13.11 -1.00 12.41
C SER A 321 -12.20 -1.41 11.22
N PRO A 322 -12.40 -2.56 10.55
CA PRO A 322 -11.50 -3.01 9.48
C PRO A 322 -11.49 -2.08 8.26
N CYS A 323 -12.62 -1.45 7.95
CA CYS A 323 -12.77 -0.52 6.82
C CYS A 323 -12.36 0.92 7.12
N THR A 324 -12.15 1.27 8.40
CA THR A 324 -11.65 2.59 8.81
C THR A 324 -10.15 2.55 9.18
N SER A 325 -9.48 1.43 8.89
CA SER A 325 -8.08 1.18 9.21
C SER A 325 -7.11 2.21 8.65
N ALA A 326 -7.27 2.65 7.38
CA ALA A 326 -6.39 3.66 6.78
C ALA A 326 -6.48 5.03 7.48
N PRO A 327 -7.66 5.65 7.65
CA PRO A 327 -7.79 6.89 8.43
C PRO A 327 -7.38 6.74 9.89
N LEU A 328 -7.74 5.63 10.53
CA LEU A 328 -7.35 5.36 11.92
C LEU A 328 -5.82 5.28 12.04
N SER A 329 -5.13 4.65 11.08
CA SER A 329 -3.67 4.55 11.10
C SER A 329 -2.99 5.92 10.95
N ALA A 330 -3.56 6.83 10.15
CA ALA A 330 -3.05 8.21 10.03
C ALA A 330 -3.24 9.00 11.34
N THR A 331 -4.42 8.89 11.97
CA THR A 331 -4.68 9.53 13.27
C THR A 331 -3.81 8.93 14.36
N LEU A 332 -3.65 7.61 14.41
CA LEU A 332 -2.81 6.92 15.38
C LEU A 332 -1.33 7.30 15.21
N LEU A 333 -0.86 7.47 13.97
CA LEU A 333 0.50 7.96 13.69
C LEU A 333 0.68 9.40 14.20
N TYR A 334 -0.32 10.26 13.99
CA TYR A 334 -0.31 11.63 14.51
C TYR A 334 -0.32 11.66 16.05
N VAL A 335 -1.13 10.81 16.69
CA VAL A 335 -1.18 10.70 18.16
C VAL A 335 0.13 10.16 18.73
N ALA A 336 0.72 9.16 18.07
CA ALA A 336 2.03 8.62 18.43
C ALA A 336 3.13 9.69 18.35
N GLN A 337 3.06 10.60 17.37
CA GLN A 337 3.99 11.75 17.27
C GLN A 337 3.70 12.85 18.31
N SER A 338 2.44 13.04 18.68
CA SER A 338 2.01 14.13 19.58
C SER A 338 2.32 13.84 21.05
N GLY A 339 2.39 12.57 21.47
CA GLY A 339 2.68 12.16 22.85
C GLY A 339 1.57 12.43 23.87
N ASP A 340 0.46 13.06 23.47
CA ASP A 340 -0.69 13.34 24.32
C ASP A 340 -1.84 12.35 24.06
N LEU A 341 -1.97 11.38 24.95
CA LEU A 341 -3.03 10.34 24.94
C LEU A 341 -4.44 10.93 25.02
N ILE A 342 -4.63 12.04 25.73
CA ILE A 342 -5.95 12.67 25.90
C ILE A 342 -6.35 13.38 24.61
N PHE A 343 -5.41 14.09 23.99
CA PHE A 343 -5.64 14.71 22.69
C PHE A 343 -5.93 13.66 21.61
N GLY A 344 -5.23 12.52 21.65
CA GLY A 344 -5.54 11.38 20.78
C GLY A 344 -6.92 10.81 20.99
N ALA A 345 -7.33 10.55 22.23
CA ALA A 345 -8.69 10.10 22.52
C ALA A 345 -9.75 11.09 22.02
N LEU A 346 -9.52 12.40 22.19
CA LEU A 346 -10.43 13.44 21.74
C LEU A 346 -10.56 13.51 20.20
N THR A 347 -9.46 13.37 19.47
CA THR A 347 -9.46 13.37 18.00
C THR A 347 -10.17 12.15 17.42
N LEU A 348 -9.94 10.94 17.96
CA LEU A 348 -10.69 9.73 17.58
C LEU A 348 -12.17 9.85 17.89
N TYR A 349 -12.51 10.46 19.03
CA TYR A 349 -13.89 10.71 19.40
C TYR A 349 -14.57 11.71 18.46
N LEU A 350 -13.89 12.80 18.08
CA LEU A 350 -14.40 13.76 17.09
C LEU A 350 -14.56 13.14 15.70
N LEU A 351 -13.63 12.30 15.27
CA LEU A 351 -13.73 11.55 14.01
C LEU A 351 -15.01 10.69 13.99
N ALA A 352 -15.28 9.97 15.08
CA ALA A 352 -16.48 9.15 15.22
C ALA A 352 -17.77 9.99 15.24
N LEU A 353 -17.75 11.15 15.91
CA LEU A 353 -18.86 12.10 15.87
C LEU A 353 -19.10 12.67 14.45
N GLY A 354 -18.04 12.96 13.70
CA GLY A 354 -18.11 13.42 12.31
C GLY A 354 -18.81 12.39 11.41
N MET A 355 -18.50 11.11 11.59
CA MET A 355 -19.14 10.02 10.86
C MET A 355 -20.62 9.81 11.27
N GLY A 356 -20.95 10.07 12.54
CA GLY A 356 -22.32 10.02 13.05
C GLY A 356 -23.20 11.22 12.64
N GLY A 357 -22.58 12.34 12.24
CA GLY A 357 -23.28 13.56 11.84
C GLY A 357 -24.28 13.35 10.69
N PRO A 358 -23.88 12.77 9.55
CA PRO A 358 -24.79 12.46 8.44
C PRO A 358 -25.92 11.51 8.83
N LEU A 359 -25.66 10.55 9.72
CA LEU A 359 -26.69 9.63 10.21
C LEU A 359 -27.76 10.39 11.01
N ILE A 360 -27.36 11.28 11.92
CA ILE A 360 -28.29 12.13 12.67
C ILE A 360 -29.04 13.08 11.74
N PHE A 361 -28.37 13.64 10.74
CA PHE A 361 -29.01 14.53 9.76
C PHE A 361 -30.08 13.76 8.95
N ILE A 362 -29.76 12.57 8.46
CA ILE A 362 -30.70 11.74 7.69
C ILE A 362 -31.85 11.23 8.57
N THR A 363 -31.64 10.90 9.85
CA THR A 363 -32.75 10.49 10.72
C THR A 363 -33.71 11.64 11.04
N LEU A 364 -33.22 12.89 11.10
CA LEU A 364 -34.04 14.08 11.33
C LEU A 364 -34.75 14.58 10.07
N PHE A 365 -34.06 14.60 8.92
CA PHE A 365 -34.56 15.16 7.65
C PHE A 365 -35.06 14.12 6.64
N GLY A 366 -34.78 12.84 6.87
CA GLY A 366 -35.14 11.73 5.98
C GLY A 366 -36.65 11.61 5.74
N ASN A 367 -37.47 12.17 6.64
CA ASN A 367 -38.92 12.27 6.51
C ASN A 367 -39.38 13.01 5.23
N LYS A 368 -38.57 13.91 4.66
CA LYS A 368 -38.92 14.68 3.44
C LYS A 368 -38.23 14.17 2.17
N ILE A 369 -37.18 13.37 2.32
CA ILE A 369 -36.25 13.00 1.24
C ILE A 369 -36.33 11.53 0.84
N LEU A 370 -36.76 10.63 1.74
CA LEU A 370 -36.81 9.20 1.45
C LEU A 370 -38.21 8.79 0.94
N PRO A 371 -38.37 8.45 -0.36
CA PRO A 371 -39.64 7.94 -0.87
C PRO A 371 -39.93 6.57 -0.26
N THR A 372 -41.12 6.40 0.32
CA THR A 372 -41.54 5.18 1.02
C THR A 372 -41.87 4.00 0.10
N SER A 373 -41.54 4.05 -1.20
CA SER A 373 -41.83 2.96 -2.12
C SER A 373 -40.92 1.77 -1.84
N SER A 374 -41.51 0.63 -1.45
CA SER A 374 -40.81 -0.63 -1.19
C SER A 374 -39.89 -1.06 -2.34
N ALA A 375 -40.28 -0.79 -3.60
CA ALA A 375 -39.48 -1.09 -4.78
C ALA A 375 -38.19 -0.26 -4.90
N TRP A 376 -38.16 0.97 -4.37
CA TRP A 376 -36.94 1.80 -4.38
C TRP A 376 -35.94 1.29 -3.34
N THR A 377 -36.43 0.96 -2.14
CA THR A 377 -35.59 0.43 -1.05
C THR A 377 -34.88 -0.88 -1.45
N GLU A 378 -35.57 -1.78 -2.14
CA GLU A 378 -34.96 -3.04 -2.64
C GLU A 378 -33.86 -2.80 -3.69
N LYS A 379 -34.07 -1.85 -4.61
CA LYS A 379 -33.05 -1.47 -5.61
C LYS A 379 -31.81 -0.86 -4.95
N VAL A 380 -32.02 0.03 -3.98
CA VAL A 380 -30.93 0.67 -3.23
C VAL A 380 -30.15 -0.36 -2.42
N LYS A 381 -30.83 -1.31 -1.75
CA LYS A 381 -30.22 -2.41 -1.01
C LYS A 381 -29.30 -3.26 -1.90
N THR A 382 -29.79 -3.60 -3.09
CA THR A 382 -29.03 -4.42 -4.05
C THR A 382 -27.83 -3.65 -4.63
N ALA A 383 -27.98 -2.35 -4.92
CA ALA A 383 -26.88 -1.50 -5.37
C ALA A 383 -25.76 -1.40 -4.31
N PHE A 384 -26.11 -1.22 -3.03
CA PHE A 384 -25.12 -1.21 -1.94
C PHE A 384 -24.47 -2.58 -1.71
N GLY A 385 -25.16 -3.68 -2.00
CA GLY A 385 -24.57 -5.03 -1.98
C GLY A 385 -23.38 -5.19 -2.94
N PHE A 386 -23.47 -4.65 -4.16
CA PHE A 386 -22.35 -4.67 -5.12
C PHE A 386 -21.16 -3.84 -4.65
N VAL A 387 -21.42 -2.67 -4.09
CA VAL A 387 -20.39 -1.80 -3.50
C VAL A 387 -19.71 -2.48 -2.31
N MET A 388 -20.48 -3.20 -1.49
CA MET A 388 -19.95 -3.98 -0.36
C MET A 388 -19.09 -5.16 -0.82
N LEU A 389 -19.40 -5.80 -1.95
CA LEU A 389 -18.57 -6.85 -2.56
C LEU A 389 -17.26 -6.33 -3.18
N ALA A 390 -17.16 -5.05 -3.53
CA ALA A 390 -15.92 -4.47 -4.05
C ALA A 390 -14.78 -4.53 -3.02
N LEU A 391 -15.12 -4.41 -1.73
CA LEU A 391 -14.15 -4.38 -0.64
C LEU A 391 -13.42 -5.72 -0.39
N PRO A 392 -14.11 -6.88 -0.28
CA PRO A 392 -13.42 -8.17 -0.21
C PRO A 392 -12.64 -8.49 -1.49
N VAL A 393 -13.14 -8.09 -2.67
CA VAL A 393 -12.38 -8.23 -3.94
C VAL A 393 -11.08 -7.42 -3.90
N PHE A 394 -11.13 -6.18 -3.39
CA PHE A 394 -9.96 -5.35 -3.18
C PHE A 394 -8.97 -5.99 -2.19
N LEU A 395 -9.45 -6.51 -1.06
CA LEU A 395 -8.59 -7.19 -0.07
C LEU A 395 -7.95 -8.46 -0.62
N LEU A 396 -8.69 -9.28 -1.36
CA LEU A 396 -8.18 -10.50 -2.01
C LEU A 396 -7.15 -10.16 -3.10
N SER A 397 -7.34 -9.08 -3.85
CA SER A 397 -6.41 -8.67 -4.92
C SER A 397 -4.99 -8.38 -4.41
N ARG A 398 -4.83 -8.10 -3.11
CA ARG A 398 -3.52 -7.85 -2.48
C ARG A 398 -2.80 -9.13 -2.03
N VAL A 399 -3.51 -10.26 -1.97
CA VAL A 399 -2.99 -11.57 -1.55
C VAL A 399 -2.86 -12.53 -2.74
N LEU A 400 -3.68 -12.36 -3.78
CA LEU A 400 -3.70 -13.20 -4.98
C LEU A 400 -2.82 -12.61 -6.11
N PRO A 401 -2.28 -13.46 -7.02
CA PRO A 401 -1.56 -13.00 -8.22
C PRO A 401 -2.40 -12.02 -9.06
N GLU A 402 -1.74 -11.06 -9.74
CA GLU A 402 -2.41 -9.98 -10.50
C GLU A 402 -3.51 -10.46 -11.45
N VAL A 403 -3.32 -11.65 -12.02
CA VAL A 403 -4.27 -12.30 -12.94
C VAL A 403 -5.65 -12.52 -12.29
N TRP A 404 -5.71 -12.93 -11.02
CA TRP A 404 -6.97 -13.20 -10.32
C TRP A 404 -7.65 -11.91 -9.84
N GLY A 405 -6.86 -10.89 -9.50
CA GLY A 405 -7.37 -9.57 -9.11
C GLY A 405 -8.21 -8.94 -10.22
N ALA A 406 -7.66 -8.84 -11.43
CA ALA A 406 -8.36 -8.28 -12.59
C ALA A 406 -9.65 -9.04 -12.92
N ARG A 407 -9.64 -10.38 -12.81
CA ARG A 407 -10.81 -11.23 -13.08
C ARG A 407 -11.95 -11.02 -12.09
N MET A 408 -11.65 -10.90 -10.79
CA MET A 408 -12.68 -10.66 -9.77
C MET A 408 -13.33 -9.28 -9.92
N TRP A 409 -12.54 -8.25 -10.23
CA TRP A 409 -13.05 -6.92 -10.53
C TRP A 409 -13.95 -6.89 -11.77
N ALA A 410 -13.54 -7.61 -12.82
CA ALA A 410 -14.33 -7.75 -14.03
C ALA A 410 -15.64 -8.50 -13.79
N MET A 411 -15.62 -9.61 -13.02
CA MET A 411 -16.83 -10.36 -12.66
C MET A 411 -17.82 -9.49 -11.88
N LEU A 412 -17.34 -8.72 -10.90
CA LEU A 412 -18.14 -7.77 -10.13
C LEU A 412 -18.72 -6.67 -11.02
N GLY A 413 -17.89 -6.05 -11.86
CA GLY A 413 -18.28 -4.94 -12.72
C GLY A 413 -19.29 -5.34 -13.78
N VAL A 414 -19.14 -6.53 -14.36
CA VAL A 414 -20.11 -7.11 -15.30
C VAL A 414 -21.44 -7.40 -14.60
N ALA A 415 -21.42 -8.04 -13.42
CA ALA A 415 -22.63 -8.32 -12.66
C ALA A 415 -23.39 -7.03 -12.30
N PHE A 416 -22.67 -5.98 -11.89
CA PHE A 416 -23.25 -4.67 -11.60
C PHE A 416 -23.84 -4.01 -12.85
N CYS A 417 -23.09 -3.95 -13.96
CA CYS A 417 -23.56 -3.32 -15.19
C CYS A 417 -24.77 -4.04 -15.79
N LEU A 418 -24.79 -5.37 -15.73
CA LEU A 418 -25.92 -6.19 -16.19
C LEU A 418 -27.16 -5.94 -15.33
N TRP A 419 -27.02 -5.95 -14.00
CA TRP A 419 -28.11 -5.65 -13.08
C TRP A 419 -28.65 -4.23 -13.29
N ALA A 420 -27.76 -3.23 -13.42
CA ALA A 420 -28.14 -1.84 -13.66
C ALA A 420 -28.89 -1.68 -15.00
N ALA A 421 -28.40 -2.32 -16.07
CA ALA A 421 -29.04 -2.29 -17.38
C ALA A 421 -30.45 -2.90 -17.37
N LEU A 422 -30.68 -3.94 -16.55
CA LEU A 422 -31.99 -4.59 -16.40
C LEU A 422 -32.99 -3.74 -15.60
N GLN A 423 -32.51 -2.89 -14.69
CA GLN A 423 -33.36 -2.04 -13.85
C GLN A 423 -33.83 -0.75 -14.54
N ILE A 424 -33.17 -0.34 -15.63
CA ILE A 424 -33.47 0.89 -16.37
C ILE A 424 -34.57 0.64 -17.42
N PRO A 425 -35.68 1.41 -17.41
CA PRO A 425 -36.76 1.26 -18.39
C PRO A 425 -36.33 1.70 -19.79
N ALA A 426 -36.82 1.00 -20.82
CA ALA A 426 -36.50 1.27 -22.23
C ALA A 426 -37.33 2.44 -22.81
N LYS A 427 -37.24 3.63 -22.22
CA LYS A 427 -37.93 4.85 -22.70
C LYS A 427 -37.01 6.08 -22.70
N GLY A 428 -36.93 6.78 -23.83
CA GLY A 428 -36.20 8.06 -23.95
C GLY A 428 -34.70 7.95 -23.65
N ILE A 429 -34.15 8.95 -22.94
CA ILE A 429 -32.73 9.02 -22.55
C ILE A 429 -32.29 7.80 -21.72
N ALA A 430 -33.22 7.19 -20.98
CA ALA A 430 -32.96 5.97 -20.20
C ALA A 430 -32.58 4.77 -21.10
N HIS A 431 -33.04 4.74 -22.35
CA HIS A 431 -32.66 3.68 -23.29
C HIS A 431 -31.19 3.79 -23.72
N ALA A 432 -30.70 5.02 -23.95
CA ALA A 432 -29.28 5.28 -24.24
C ALA A 432 -28.41 4.92 -23.03
N LEU A 433 -28.84 5.23 -21.81
CA LEU A 433 -28.13 4.84 -20.58
C LEU A 433 -28.03 3.31 -20.44
N ARG A 434 -29.11 2.59 -20.75
CA ARG A 434 -29.14 1.12 -20.74
C ARG A 434 -28.18 0.51 -21.77
N ILE A 435 -28.13 1.07 -22.98
CA ILE A 435 -27.18 0.64 -24.02
C ILE A 435 -25.73 0.90 -23.57
N GLY A 436 -25.48 2.06 -22.93
CA GLY A 436 -24.19 2.40 -22.35
C GLY A 436 -23.73 1.39 -21.29
N PHE A 437 -24.60 0.95 -20.38
CA PHE A 437 -24.27 -0.08 -19.39
C PHE A 437 -24.01 -1.46 -20.01
N PHE A 438 -24.74 -1.85 -21.06
CA PHE A 438 -24.44 -3.09 -21.80
C PHE A 438 -23.08 -3.02 -22.51
N PHE A 439 -22.76 -1.87 -23.11
CA PHE A 439 -21.47 -1.65 -23.76
C PHE A 439 -20.32 -1.65 -22.73
N ALA A 440 -20.52 -1.02 -21.58
CA ALA A 440 -19.59 -1.08 -20.45
C ALA A 440 -19.40 -2.53 -19.97
N ALA A 441 -20.47 -3.31 -19.79
CA ALA A 441 -20.37 -4.72 -19.43
C ALA A 441 -19.55 -5.51 -20.46
N PHE A 442 -19.72 -5.23 -21.76
CA PHE A 442 -18.94 -5.86 -22.84
C PHE A 442 -17.45 -5.49 -22.78
N ILE A 443 -17.10 -4.23 -22.49
CA ILE A 443 -15.71 -3.80 -22.29
C ILE A 443 -15.10 -4.46 -21.06
N LEU A 444 -15.84 -4.49 -19.94
CA LEU A 444 -15.37 -5.06 -18.68
C LEU A 444 -15.20 -6.58 -18.74
N VAL A 445 -15.81 -7.26 -19.72
CA VAL A 445 -15.71 -8.73 -19.86
C VAL A 445 -14.40 -9.19 -20.50
N LYS A 446 -13.61 -8.29 -21.13
CA LYS A 446 -12.33 -8.62 -21.80
C LYS A 446 -11.41 -9.57 -21.00
N PRO A 447 -11.04 -9.27 -19.73
CA PRO A 447 -10.18 -10.17 -18.95
C PRO A 447 -10.82 -11.54 -18.62
N LEU A 448 -12.15 -11.69 -18.74
CA LEU A 448 -12.81 -13.00 -18.70
C LEU A 448 -12.85 -13.67 -20.09
N GLN A 449 -13.04 -12.92 -21.17
CA GLN A 449 -12.98 -13.44 -22.54
C GLN A 449 -11.59 -13.99 -22.87
N ASP A 450 -10.53 -13.28 -22.48
CA ASP A 450 -9.13 -13.71 -22.61
C ASP A 450 -8.86 -15.01 -21.81
N TRP A 451 -9.71 -15.39 -20.85
CA TRP A 451 -9.61 -16.67 -20.15
C TRP A 451 -10.40 -17.81 -20.82
N VAL A 452 -11.59 -17.52 -21.38
CA VAL A 452 -12.45 -18.54 -21.99
C VAL A 452 -12.09 -18.80 -23.45
N TRP A 453 -11.62 -17.80 -24.18
CA TRP A 453 -11.46 -17.82 -25.64
C TRP A 453 -10.00 -17.73 -26.11
N GLN A 454 -9.04 -17.73 -25.18
CA GLN A 454 -7.62 -17.67 -25.51
C GLN A 454 -6.98 -19.05 -25.32
N ASP A 455 -7.23 -19.95 -26.28
CA ASP A 455 -6.43 -21.17 -26.46
C ASP A 455 -4.99 -20.83 -26.92
N ASP A 456 -4.74 -19.61 -27.42
CA ASP A 456 -3.42 -19.17 -27.90
C ASP A 456 -2.49 -18.63 -26.79
N ALA A 457 -3.00 -18.24 -25.61
CA ALA A 457 -2.14 -17.85 -24.48
C ALA A 457 -1.46 -19.06 -23.82
N ILE A 458 -1.99 -20.27 -24.06
CA ILE A 458 -1.37 -21.51 -23.59
C ILE A 458 -0.11 -21.81 -24.40
N GLN A 459 0.01 -21.40 -25.67
CA GLN A 459 1.23 -21.61 -26.45
C GLN A 459 2.38 -20.64 -26.12
N GLU A 460 2.11 -19.42 -25.65
CA GLU A 460 3.16 -18.53 -25.12
C GLU A 460 3.56 -18.89 -23.68
N ALA A 461 2.62 -19.36 -22.84
CA ALA A 461 2.93 -19.80 -21.48
C ALA A 461 3.64 -21.17 -21.43
N GLN A 462 3.38 -22.07 -22.38
CA GLN A 462 4.08 -23.36 -22.48
C GLN A 462 5.53 -23.23 -23.01
N ASN A 463 5.88 -22.09 -23.60
CA ASN A 463 7.22 -21.79 -24.11
C ASN A 463 7.91 -20.65 -23.34
N ALA A 464 7.42 -20.33 -22.15
CA ALA A 464 8.10 -19.45 -21.21
C ALA A 464 9.33 -20.16 -20.64
N VAL A 465 10.42 -19.42 -20.49
CA VAL A 465 11.66 -19.93 -19.90
C VAL A 465 11.40 -20.28 -18.43
N VAL A 466 11.37 -21.58 -18.09
CA VAL A 466 11.07 -22.04 -16.73
C VAL A 466 12.35 -22.12 -15.90
N PHE A 467 12.41 -21.30 -14.86
CA PHE A 467 13.46 -21.38 -13.85
C PHE A 467 13.08 -22.39 -12.75
N GLN A 468 14.03 -23.27 -12.40
CA GLN A 468 13.90 -24.11 -11.22
C GLN A 468 14.22 -23.27 -9.98
N LYS A 469 13.23 -23.10 -9.10
CA LYS A 469 13.41 -22.33 -7.86
C LYS A 469 14.20 -23.12 -6.81
N ILE A 470 15.19 -22.47 -6.24
CA ILE A 470 16.08 -23.01 -5.21
C ILE A 470 16.04 -22.08 -3.99
N ARG A 471 16.03 -22.67 -2.79
CA ARG A 471 15.92 -21.92 -1.52
C ARG A 471 17.17 -22.02 -0.65
N SER A 472 18.03 -23.00 -0.88
CA SER A 472 19.19 -23.24 -0.04
C SER A 472 20.41 -23.66 -0.84
N GLU A 473 21.59 -23.51 -0.23
CA GLU A 473 22.84 -23.99 -0.80
C GLU A 473 22.85 -25.51 -1.03
N ALA A 474 22.22 -26.28 -0.13
CA ALA A 474 22.12 -27.72 -0.28
C ALA A 474 21.33 -28.10 -1.54
N GLU A 475 20.21 -27.42 -1.78
CA GLU A 475 19.40 -27.59 -3.00
C GLU A 475 20.17 -27.14 -4.25
N LEU A 476 20.96 -26.07 -4.17
CA LEU A 476 21.84 -25.63 -5.25
C LEU A 476 22.85 -26.71 -5.62
N ASN A 477 23.61 -27.21 -4.64
CA ASN A 477 24.62 -28.23 -4.89
C ASN A 477 23.98 -29.51 -5.44
N GLN A 478 22.79 -29.89 -4.95
CA GLN A 478 22.05 -31.04 -5.47
C GLN A 478 21.60 -30.84 -6.92
N ALA A 479 21.12 -29.64 -7.27
CA ALA A 479 20.74 -29.31 -8.63
C ALA A 479 21.94 -29.30 -9.58
N LEU A 480 23.10 -28.82 -9.13
CA LEU A 480 24.34 -28.83 -9.89
C LEU A 480 24.88 -30.25 -10.12
N MET A 481 24.87 -31.12 -9.10
CA MET A 481 25.31 -32.52 -9.23
C MET A 481 24.42 -33.35 -10.17
N ASN A 482 23.11 -33.07 -10.18
CA ASN A 482 22.15 -33.77 -11.04
C ASN A 482 22.00 -33.10 -12.41
N ASN A 483 22.82 -32.10 -12.74
CA ASN A 483 22.68 -31.31 -13.96
C ASN A 483 22.96 -32.18 -15.20
N PRO A 484 21.96 -32.46 -16.06
CA PRO A 484 22.18 -33.22 -17.28
C PRO A 484 22.77 -32.36 -18.42
N LYS A 485 22.92 -31.04 -18.20
CA LYS A 485 23.38 -30.06 -19.19
C LYS A 485 24.82 -29.61 -18.94
N ALA A 486 25.45 -29.01 -19.95
CA ALA A 486 26.85 -28.60 -19.90
C ALA A 486 27.12 -27.42 -18.94
N VAL A 487 26.12 -26.57 -18.74
CA VAL A 487 26.23 -25.36 -17.92
C VAL A 487 24.96 -25.19 -17.09
N ALA A 488 25.09 -24.68 -15.87
CA ALA A 488 23.97 -24.15 -15.09
C ALA A 488 24.11 -22.64 -14.92
N MET A 489 23.00 -21.92 -14.99
CA MET A 489 22.86 -20.50 -14.71
C MET A 489 22.03 -20.34 -13.44
N LEU A 490 22.54 -19.56 -12.49
CA LEU A 490 21.88 -19.21 -11.25
C LEU A 490 21.54 -17.73 -11.26
N ASP A 491 20.25 -17.40 -11.31
CA ASP A 491 19.73 -16.05 -11.19
C ASP A 491 19.36 -15.73 -9.74
N LEU A 492 19.95 -14.67 -9.19
CA LEU A 492 19.60 -14.15 -7.88
C LEU A 492 18.67 -12.95 -8.05
N TYR A 493 17.41 -13.15 -7.67
CA TYR A 493 16.30 -12.26 -7.98
C TYR A 493 15.62 -11.74 -6.69
N ALA A 494 14.99 -10.56 -6.74
CA ALA A 494 14.09 -10.09 -5.67
C ALA A 494 12.94 -9.23 -6.21
N ASP A 495 11.77 -9.27 -5.55
CA ASP A 495 10.59 -8.47 -5.94
C ASP A 495 10.79 -6.95 -5.79
N TRP A 496 11.68 -6.55 -4.89
CA TRP A 496 12.08 -5.16 -4.68
C TRP A 496 13.18 -4.69 -5.64
N CYS A 497 13.67 -5.55 -6.54
CA CYS A 497 14.76 -5.25 -7.46
C CYS A 497 14.23 -4.93 -8.88
N VAL A 498 14.29 -3.65 -9.27
CA VAL A 498 13.86 -3.16 -10.59
C VAL A 498 14.63 -3.83 -11.72
N ALA A 499 15.95 -3.83 -11.63
CA ALA A 499 16.81 -4.42 -12.65
C ALA A 499 16.61 -5.94 -12.81
N CYS A 500 16.15 -6.62 -11.77
CA CYS A 500 15.77 -8.02 -11.85
C CYS A 500 14.48 -8.19 -12.68
N LYS A 501 13.49 -7.30 -12.49
CA LYS A 501 12.27 -7.25 -13.32
C LYS A 501 12.57 -6.89 -14.77
N GLU A 502 13.54 -6.01 -15.01
CA GLU A 502 14.03 -5.69 -16.35
C GLU A 502 14.58 -6.94 -17.06
N PHE A 503 15.41 -7.75 -16.38
CA PHE A 503 15.90 -9.01 -16.96
C PHE A 503 14.77 -9.98 -17.32
N GLU A 504 13.82 -10.21 -16.41
CA GLU A 504 12.69 -11.11 -16.65
C GLU A 504 11.88 -10.69 -17.89
N LYS A 505 11.59 -9.40 -18.02
CA LYS A 505 10.75 -8.84 -19.10
C LYS A 505 11.51 -8.71 -20.42
N TYR A 506 12.70 -8.11 -20.39
CA TYR A 506 13.40 -7.65 -21.60
C TYR A 506 14.48 -8.60 -22.11
N THR A 507 14.97 -9.51 -21.28
CA THR A 507 16.10 -10.38 -21.64
C THR A 507 15.67 -11.85 -21.65
N PHE A 508 15.18 -12.39 -20.52
CA PHE A 508 14.92 -13.82 -20.36
C PHE A 508 13.74 -14.30 -21.18
N ASN A 509 12.61 -13.58 -21.18
CA ASN A 509 11.39 -14.04 -21.85
C ASN A 509 11.33 -13.70 -23.36
N THR A 510 12.49 -13.48 -23.99
CA THR A 510 12.56 -13.14 -25.41
C THR A 510 12.70 -14.38 -26.30
N PRO A 511 12.16 -14.38 -27.53
CA PRO A 511 12.23 -15.55 -28.43
C PRO A 511 13.64 -16.05 -28.72
N LYS A 512 14.61 -15.13 -28.83
CA LYS A 512 16.00 -15.45 -29.16
C LYS A 512 16.84 -15.88 -27.97
N MET A 513 16.41 -15.64 -26.72
CA MET A 513 17.05 -16.28 -25.56
C MET A 513 16.63 -17.73 -25.35
N ARG A 514 15.46 -18.14 -25.88
CA ARG A 514 14.99 -19.53 -25.74
C ARG A 514 15.99 -20.54 -26.30
N SER A 515 16.52 -20.30 -27.51
CA SER A 515 17.51 -21.20 -28.13
C SER A 515 18.83 -21.24 -27.34
N ASP A 516 19.26 -20.10 -26.82
CA ASP A 516 20.53 -20.02 -26.06
C ASP A 516 20.40 -20.71 -24.68
N PHE A 517 19.18 -20.81 -24.12
CA PHE A 517 18.89 -21.50 -22.86
C PHE A 517 18.58 -23.00 -22.99
N GLU A 518 18.36 -23.54 -24.20
CA GLU A 518 18.11 -24.98 -24.39
C GLU A 518 19.22 -25.85 -23.79
N HIS A 519 20.47 -25.38 -23.86
CA HIS A 519 21.65 -26.09 -23.36
C HIS A 519 22.10 -25.68 -21.95
N ILE A 520 21.34 -24.82 -21.27
CA ILE A 520 21.66 -24.31 -19.93
C ILE A 520 20.60 -24.76 -18.92
N LEU A 521 21.02 -25.20 -17.74
CA LEU A 521 20.12 -25.46 -16.61
C LEU A 521 19.83 -24.13 -15.91
N LEU A 522 18.57 -23.71 -15.87
CA LEU A 522 18.18 -22.42 -15.32
C LEU A 522 17.67 -22.58 -13.89
N LEU A 523 18.40 -21.97 -12.96
CA LEU A 523 18.13 -21.97 -11.53
C LEU A 523 17.85 -20.54 -11.09
N GLN A 524 16.91 -20.35 -10.17
CA GLN A 524 16.61 -19.03 -9.61
C GLN A 524 16.45 -19.09 -8.09
N VAL A 525 17.00 -18.11 -7.37
CA VAL A 525 16.84 -17.94 -5.92
C VAL A 525 16.07 -16.66 -5.65
N ASP A 526 15.04 -16.77 -4.82
CA ASP A 526 14.25 -15.64 -4.37
C ASP A 526 14.87 -14.99 -3.12
N MET A 527 15.53 -13.86 -3.34
CA MET A 527 16.22 -13.02 -2.37
C MET A 527 15.31 -11.92 -1.78
N THR A 528 13.99 -11.97 -2.03
CA THR A 528 13.04 -10.96 -1.54
C THR A 528 13.03 -10.87 -0.02
N LYS A 529 13.18 -12.01 0.67
CA LYS A 529 13.27 -12.07 2.13
C LYS A 529 14.72 -12.07 2.59
N ASN A 530 15.01 -11.33 3.65
CA ASN A 530 16.31 -11.41 4.33
C ASN A 530 16.35 -12.65 5.24
N SER A 531 16.48 -13.84 4.66
CA SER A 531 16.57 -15.11 5.40
C SER A 531 18.04 -15.51 5.64
N ALA A 532 18.27 -16.42 6.60
CA ALA A 532 19.60 -16.90 6.92
C ALA A 532 20.25 -17.65 5.73
N GLU A 533 19.45 -18.35 4.94
CA GLU A 533 19.88 -19.06 3.73
C GLU A 533 20.33 -18.07 2.65
N ASN A 534 19.58 -16.99 2.43
CA ASN A 534 19.92 -15.94 1.47
C ASN A 534 21.21 -15.22 1.87
N ALA A 535 21.37 -14.90 3.16
CA ALA A 535 22.60 -14.31 3.69
C ALA A 535 23.82 -15.24 3.50
N ALA A 536 23.65 -16.55 3.70
CA ALA A 536 24.70 -17.53 3.47
C ALA A 536 25.13 -17.59 1.99
N LEU A 537 24.18 -17.59 1.06
CA LEU A 537 24.45 -17.56 -0.38
C LEU A 537 25.18 -16.28 -0.80
N MET A 538 24.71 -15.10 -0.36
CA MET A 538 25.40 -13.84 -0.67
C MET A 538 26.85 -13.83 -0.17
N LYS A 539 27.08 -14.33 1.05
CA LYS A 539 28.41 -14.39 1.64
C LYS A 539 29.32 -15.38 0.91
N LYS A 540 28.82 -16.57 0.57
CA LYS A 540 29.59 -17.61 -0.12
C LYS A 540 30.09 -17.14 -1.48
N PHE A 541 29.21 -16.54 -2.27
CA PHE A 541 29.54 -16.10 -3.62
C PHE A 541 30.01 -14.64 -3.68
N GLN A 542 30.13 -13.95 -2.54
CA GLN A 542 30.55 -12.55 -2.45
C GLN A 542 29.69 -11.61 -3.30
N ILE A 543 28.38 -11.82 -3.26
CA ILE A 543 27.41 -11.00 -3.99
C ILE A 543 27.17 -9.70 -3.24
N VAL A 544 27.35 -8.59 -3.94
CA VAL A 544 27.23 -7.23 -3.39
C VAL A 544 25.81 -6.67 -3.58
N GLY A 545 25.08 -7.15 -4.60
CA GLY A 545 23.74 -6.69 -4.92
C GLY A 545 23.10 -7.48 -6.06
N LEU A 546 21.90 -7.07 -6.46
CA LEU A 546 21.06 -7.76 -7.43
C LEU A 546 20.78 -6.86 -8.65
N PRO A 547 20.49 -7.41 -9.83
CA PRO A 547 20.56 -8.83 -10.20
C PRO A 547 22.02 -9.31 -10.21
N SER A 548 22.22 -10.55 -9.78
CA SER A 548 23.52 -11.23 -9.88
C SER A 548 23.30 -12.61 -10.48
N ILE A 549 23.87 -12.82 -11.66
CA ILE A 549 23.75 -14.08 -12.40
C ILE A 549 25.11 -14.78 -12.38
N LEU A 550 25.13 -16.02 -11.92
CA LEU A 550 26.32 -16.87 -11.86
C LEU A 550 26.18 -18.05 -12.82
N PHE A 551 27.30 -18.48 -13.40
CA PHE A 551 27.34 -19.67 -14.26
C PHE A 551 28.26 -20.73 -13.67
N PHE A 552 27.85 -21.99 -13.77
CA PHE A 552 28.56 -23.16 -13.28
C PHE A 552 28.81 -24.15 -14.41
N ASN A 553 29.99 -24.78 -14.40
CA ASN A 553 30.34 -25.86 -15.33
C ASN A 553 29.68 -27.19 -14.94
N GLN A 554 29.94 -28.26 -15.71
CA GLN A 554 29.43 -29.61 -15.42
C GLN A 554 29.87 -30.16 -14.07
N GLN A 555 31.02 -29.71 -13.56
CA GLN A 555 31.56 -30.11 -12.26
C GLN A 555 30.90 -29.37 -11.08
N GLY A 556 30.01 -28.41 -11.36
CA GLY A 556 29.36 -27.57 -10.34
C GLY A 556 30.27 -26.45 -9.82
N GLU A 557 31.39 -26.19 -10.48
CA GLU A 557 32.31 -25.09 -10.16
C GLU A 557 31.92 -23.84 -10.94
N GLU A 558 32.07 -22.68 -10.31
CA GLU A 558 31.74 -21.40 -10.91
C GLU A 558 32.72 -21.04 -12.05
N ILE A 559 32.17 -20.71 -13.22
CA ILE A 559 32.95 -20.29 -14.38
C ILE A 559 33.50 -18.88 -14.11
N GLN A 560 34.81 -18.79 -13.90
CA GLN A 560 35.47 -17.53 -13.53
C GLN A 560 35.28 -16.46 -14.61
N GLY A 561 34.90 -15.24 -14.19
CA GLY A 561 34.68 -14.10 -15.09
C GLY A 561 33.40 -14.17 -15.92
N SER A 562 32.52 -15.16 -15.69
CA SER A 562 31.22 -15.27 -16.36
C SER A 562 30.08 -14.48 -15.69
N ARG A 563 30.31 -13.99 -14.46
CA ARG A 563 29.31 -13.28 -13.65
C ARG A 563 28.74 -12.08 -14.39
N VAL A 564 27.43 -11.94 -14.34
CA VAL A 564 26.73 -10.74 -14.79
C VAL A 564 26.15 -10.06 -13.56
N SER A 565 26.66 -8.87 -13.26
CA SER A 565 26.12 -7.96 -12.25
C SER A 565 25.40 -6.84 -12.97
N GLY A 566 24.15 -6.59 -12.62
CA GLY A 566 23.34 -5.52 -13.20
C GLY A 566 22.71 -5.85 -14.55
N PHE A 567 21.73 -5.04 -14.94
CA PHE A 567 20.90 -5.25 -16.12
C PHE A 567 21.73 -5.24 -17.41
N MET A 568 21.48 -6.25 -18.24
CA MET A 568 22.03 -6.35 -19.59
C MET A 568 20.91 -6.70 -20.56
N ASP A 569 20.84 -5.95 -21.65
CA ASP A 569 19.83 -6.17 -22.69
C ASP A 569 20.00 -7.54 -23.37
N GLN A 570 18.96 -7.97 -24.08
CA GLN A 570 18.92 -9.26 -24.75
C GLN A 570 20.11 -9.52 -25.70
N ALA A 571 20.49 -8.53 -26.50
CA ALA A 571 21.50 -8.72 -27.54
C ALA A 571 22.88 -8.85 -26.91
N GLN A 572 23.17 -8.03 -25.90
CA GLN A 572 24.40 -8.08 -25.12
C GLN A 572 24.49 -9.38 -24.32
N PHE A 573 23.40 -9.82 -23.68
CA PHE A 573 23.37 -11.05 -22.88
C PHE A 573 23.54 -12.32 -23.72
N SER A 574 22.90 -12.39 -24.89
CA SER A 574 23.10 -13.50 -25.85
C SER A 574 24.56 -13.58 -26.34
N ALA A 575 25.18 -12.43 -26.65
CA ALA A 575 26.58 -12.39 -27.06
C ALA A 575 27.52 -12.79 -25.91
N TRP A 576 27.25 -12.31 -24.69
CA TRP A 576 28.02 -12.63 -23.49
C TRP A 576 28.03 -14.13 -23.18
N ILE A 577 26.85 -14.78 -23.21
CA ILE A 577 26.74 -16.23 -23.00
C ILE A 577 27.59 -17.00 -24.01
N LYS A 578 27.53 -16.63 -25.30
CA LYS A 578 28.28 -17.31 -26.35
C LYS A 578 29.79 -17.15 -26.20
N GLU A 579 30.25 -15.98 -25.74
CA GLU A 579 31.68 -15.70 -25.62
C GLU A 579 32.30 -16.26 -24.33
N LYS A 580 31.58 -16.16 -23.21
CA LYS A 580 32.14 -16.40 -21.86
C LYS A 580 31.67 -17.70 -21.21
N VAL A 581 30.54 -18.27 -21.67
CA VAL A 581 29.88 -19.40 -20.99
C VAL A 581 29.87 -20.66 -21.84
N LEU A 582 29.51 -20.57 -23.13
CA LEU A 582 29.37 -21.71 -24.04
C LEU A 582 30.63 -22.00 -24.88
N ARG A 583 31.80 -21.58 -24.39
CA ARG A 583 33.08 -21.69 -25.13
C ARG A 583 33.68 -23.08 -25.12
#